data_AF-R5KHY5-F1
#
_entry.id   AF-R5KHY5-F1
#
_cell.length_a   1.000
_cell.length_b   1.000
_cell.length_c   1.000
_cell.angle_alpha   90.00
_cell.angle_beta   90.00
_cell.angle_gamma   90.00
#
_symmetry.space_group_name_H-M   'P 1'
#
loop_
_entity.id
_entity.type
_entity.pdbx_description
1 polymer ?
#
loop_
_entity_poly.entity_id
_entity_poly.type
_entity_poly.pdbx_seq_one_letter_code
_entity_poly.pdbx_strand_id
1 'polypeptide(L)'
;MKKKQAFVCIRQTDKREQVWLSLKADIESRLGVIHAIDTGKAKGYNRSLFVESILNKVGTFAGKGDVDIVRRAVALVSEYNKNSAKPAVTERNRLFRMEVMALETRSRLEADYGNVNMEIPFNGGTVVINHEADRLQIVYGKIPDDNTRKTLKSYGFRWSPAFKAWQRMLTVKAVLAAEELLGINIGETEKQTTTRP
;
A
#
# COMPACT_ATOMS: atom_id res chain seq x y z
N MET A 1 -2.71 -10.82 26.92
CA MET A 1 -2.61 -10.06 25.66
C MET A 1 -1.28 -10.27 24.91
N LYS A 2 -0.12 -10.42 25.59
CA LYS A 2 1.20 -10.61 24.96
C LYS A 2 1.36 -11.88 24.07
N LYS A 3 0.78 -13.03 24.45
CA LYS A 3 0.89 -14.29 23.66
C LYS A 3 0.18 -14.24 22.29
N LYS A 4 -0.95 -13.53 22.18
CA LYS A 4 -1.68 -13.37 20.91
C LYS A 4 -0.92 -12.47 19.93
N GLN A 5 -0.32 -11.37 20.41
CA GLN A 5 0.50 -10.48 19.59
C GLN A 5 1.79 -11.16 19.11
N ALA A 6 2.45 -11.94 19.98
CA ALA A 6 3.63 -12.72 19.61
C ALA A 6 3.32 -13.75 18.51
N PHE A 7 2.19 -14.49 18.62
CA PHE A 7 1.80 -15.48 17.62
C PHE A 7 1.44 -14.85 16.25
N VAL A 8 0.80 -13.68 16.25
CA VAL A 8 0.49 -12.94 15.01
C VAL A 8 1.78 -12.44 14.34
N CYS A 9 2.72 -11.91 15.13
CA CYS A 9 4.03 -11.46 14.63
C CYS A 9 4.83 -12.62 14.02
N ILE A 10 4.94 -13.76 14.70
CA ILE A 10 5.62 -14.96 14.19
C ILE A 10 5.03 -15.40 12.84
N ARG A 11 3.70 -15.47 12.76
CA ARG A 11 3.00 -15.87 11.53
C ARG A 11 3.18 -14.88 10.38
N GLN A 12 3.30 -13.58 10.68
CA GLN A 12 3.58 -12.55 9.68
C GLN A 12 5.01 -12.63 9.16
N THR A 13 5.98 -12.90 10.06
CA THR A 13 7.38 -13.14 9.70
C THR A 13 7.52 -14.38 8.83
N ASP A 14 6.86 -15.49 9.16
CA ASP A 14 6.88 -16.72 8.35
C ASP A 14 6.35 -16.48 6.93
N LYS A 15 5.24 -15.74 6.80
CA LYS A 15 4.68 -15.40 5.49
C LYS A 15 5.63 -14.51 4.68
N ARG A 16 6.25 -13.51 5.32
CA ARG A 16 7.22 -12.63 4.66
C ARG A 16 8.46 -13.40 4.20
N GLU A 17 8.94 -14.33 5.02
CA GLU A 17 10.07 -15.18 4.67
C GLU A 17 9.71 -16.13 3.51
N GLN A 18 8.51 -16.71 3.49
CA GLN A 18 8.03 -17.50 2.35
C GLN A 18 7.97 -16.70 1.05
N VAL A 19 7.47 -15.46 1.11
CA VAL A 19 7.44 -14.55 -0.04
C VAL A 19 8.86 -14.24 -0.53
N TRP A 20 9.79 -13.98 0.40
CA TRP A 20 11.20 -13.78 0.07
C TRP A 20 11.81 -15.01 -0.59
N LEU A 21 11.63 -16.21 -0.02
CA LEU A 21 12.17 -17.46 -0.58
C LEU A 21 11.63 -17.74 -1.99
N SER A 22 10.34 -17.49 -2.22
CA SER A 22 9.74 -17.59 -3.55
C SER A 22 10.37 -16.62 -4.53
N LEU A 23 10.53 -15.34 -4.15
CA LEU A 23 11.15 -14.33 -5.01
C LEU A 23 12.63 -14.65 -5.28
N LYS A 24 13.36 -15.10 -4.26
CA LYS A 24 14.76 -15.51 -4.36
C LYS A 24 14.92 -16.63 -5.40
N ALA A 25 14.17 -17.73 -5.27
CA ALA A 25 14.22 -18.84 -6.20
C ALA A 25 13.88 -18.40 -7.64
N ASP A 26 12.91 -17.50 -7.79
CA ASP A 26 12.54 -16.90 -9.06
C ASP A 26 13.66 -16.07 -9.70
N ILE A 27 14.37 -15.28 -8.90
CA ILE A 27 15.51 -14.47 -9.35
C ILE A 27 16.68 -15.37 -9.73
N GLU A 28 17.05 -16.32 -8.87
CA GLU A 28 18.13 -17.29 -9.11
C GLU A 28 17.89 -18.08 -10.40
N SER A 29 16.66 -18.56 -10.62
CA SER A 29 16.28 -19.25 -11.85
C SER A 29 16.51 -18.38 -13.09
N ARG A 30 16.09 -17.10 -13.06
CA ARG A 30 16.26 -16.16 -14.18
C ARG A 30 17.72 -15.80 -14.41
N LEU A 31 18.50 -15.61 -13.34
CA LEU A 31 19.94 -15.38 -13.42
C LEU A 31 20.66 -16.59 -14.03
N GLY A 32 20.25 -17.81 -13.69
CA GLY A 32 20.75 -19.04 -14.30
C GLY A 32 20.50 -19.09 -15.81
N VAL A 33 19.32 -18.67 -16.27
CA VAL A 33 19.02 -18.58 -17.71
C VAL A 33 19.86 -17.48 -18.39
N ILE A 34 20.01 -16.31 -17.77
CA ILE A 34 20.87 -15.23 -18.27
C ILE A 34 22.31 -15.75 -18.44
N HIS A 35 22.83 -16.47 -17.44
CA HIS A 35 24.16 -17.07 -17.50
C HIS A 35 24.27 -18.10 -18.65
N ALA A 36 23.26 -18.96 -18.83
CA ALA A 36 23.24 -19.94 -19.92
C ALA A 36 23.23 -19.28 -21.31
N ILE A 37 22.53 -18.15 -21.45
CA ILE A 37 22.55 -17.34 -22.69
C ILE A 37 23.93 -16.70 -22.89
N ASP A 38 24.47 -16.06 -21.84
CA ASP A 38 25.76 -15.36 -21.92
C ASP A 38 26.94 -16.31 -22.18
N THR A 39 26.83 -17.58 -21.79
CA THR A 39 27.82 -18.65 -22.08
C THR A 39 27.54 -19.42 -23.37
N GLY A 40 26.47 -19.10 -24.10
CA GLY A 40 26.10 -19.77 -25.35
C GLY A 40 25.50 -21.18 -25.20
N LYS A 41 25.23 -21.63 -23.97
CA LYS A 41 24.57 -22.92 -23.68
C LYS A 41 23.09 -22.91 -24.06
N ALA A 42 22.43 -21.76 -23.94
CA ALA A 42 21.04 -21.56 -24.34
C ALA A 42 20.98 -20.65 -25.59
N LYS A 43 20.41 -21.16 -26.69
CA LYS A 43 20.26 -20.44 -27.96
C LYS A 43 18.79 -20.11 -28.22
N GLY A 44 18.54 -19.03 -28.98
CA GLY A 44 17.19 -18.61 -29.37
C GLY A 44 16.42 -17.79 -28.33
N TYR A 45 16.98 -17.58 -27.13
CA TYR A 45 16.37 -16.77 -26.09
C TYR A 45 16.91 -15.34 -26.08
N ASN A 46 16.03 -14.37 -25.80
CA ASN A 46 16.42 -12.98 -25.63
C ASN A 46 16.74 -12.71 -24.14
N ARG A 47 18.02 -12.45 -23.85
CA ARG A 47 18.56 -12.10 -22.52
C ARG A 47 17.73 -11.03 -21.81
N SER A 48 17.30 -9.99 -22.52
CA SER A 48 16.61 -8.84 -21.95
C SER A 48 15.25 -9.20 -21.34
N LEU A 49 14.60 -10.26 -21.80
CA LEU A 49 13.31 -10.71 -21.25
C LEU A 49 13.46 -11.21 -19.80
N PHE A 50 14.56 -11.92 -19.51
CA PHE A 50 14.83 -12.42 -18.16
C PHE A 50 15.22 -11.28 -17.23
N VAL A 51 16.01 -10.32 -17.71
CA VAL A 51 16.33 -9.09 -16.99
C VAL A 51 15.06 -8.32 -16.66
N GLU A 52 14.21 -8.05 -17.63
CA GLU A 52 12.96 -7.30 -17.44
C GLU A 52 12.00 -8.02 -16.49
N SER A 53 11.96 -9.36 -16.55
CA SER A 53 11.18 -10.16 -15.61
C SER A 53 11.65 -10.01 -14.16
N ILE A 54 12.97 -9.98 -13.91
CA ILE A 54 13.52 -9.67 -12.57
C ILE A 54 13.08 -8.27 -12.14
N LEU A 55 13.26 -7.27 -13.01
CA LEU A 55 12.92 -5.88 -12.71
C LEU A 55 11.44 -5.70 -12.35
N ASN A 56 10.53 -6.33 -13.10
CA ASN A 56 9.09 -6.20 -12.85
C ASN A 56 8.66 -6.89 -11.56
N LYS A 57 9.24 -8.05 -11.24
CA LYS A 57 8.99 -8.74 -9.97
C LYS A 57 9.45 -7.92 -8.78
N VAL A 58 10.69 -7.41 -8.80
CA VAL A 58 11.23 -6.56 -7.72
C VAL A 58 10.47 -5.23 -7.64
N GLY A 59 10.16 -4.63 -8.78
CA GLY A 59 9.39 -3.39 -8.89
C GLY A 59 8.00 -3.49 -8.25
N THR A 60 7.38 -4.67 -8.28
CA THR A 60 6.09 -4.91 -7.59
C THR A 60 6.22 -4.75 -6.07
N PHE A 61 7.33 -5.19 -5.48
CA PHE A 61 7.59 -5.00 -4.04
C PHE A 61 7.97 -3.56 -3.72
N ALA A 62 8.73 -2.90 -4.61
CA ALA A 62 9.03 -1.48 -4.47
C ALA A 62 7.76 -0.63 -4.47
N GLY A 63 6.83 -0.90 -5.39
CA GLY A 63 5.52 -0.23 -5.45
C GLY A 63 4.58 -0.53 -4.27
N LYS A 64 4.91 -1.49 -3.41
CA LYS A 64 4.21 -1.77 -2.15
C LYS A 64 4.92 -1.19 -0.92
N GLY A 65 6.11 -0.61 -1.09
CA GLY A 65 6.93 -0.14 0.02
C GLY A 65 7.61 -1.24 0.83
N ASP A 66 7.73 -2.48 0.30
CA ASP A 66 8.42 -3.59 0.98
C ASP A 66 9.95 -3.47 0.83
N VAL A 67 10.53 -2.52 1.57
CA VAL A 67 11.96 -2.17 1.51
C VAL A 67 12.87 -3.37 1.78
N ASP A 68 12.52 -4.21 2.76
CA ASP A 68 13.37 -5.35 3.16
C ASP A 68 13.52 -6.38 2.03
N ILE A 69 12.42 -6.70 1.35
CA ILE A 69 12.43 -7.66 0.23
C ILE A 69 13.21 -7.07 -0.94
N VAL A 70 13.00 -5.80 -1.25
CA VAL A 70 13.72 -5.10 -2.33
C VAL A 70 15.21 -5.07 -2.06
N ARG A 71 15.63 -4.69 -0.84
CA ARG A 71 17.05 -4.66 -0.45
C ARG A 71 17.70 -6.03 -0.61
N ARG A 72 17.05 -7.10 -0.14
CA ARG A 72 17.57 -8.46 -0.30
C ARG A 72 17.66 -8.87 -1.78
N ALA A 73 16.67 -8.50 -2.60
CA ALA A 73 16.69 -8.78 -4.04
C ALA A 73 17.83 -8.03 -4.77
N VAL A 74 18.03 -6.75 -4.45
CA VAL A 74 19.15 -5.96 -4.98
C VAL A 74 20.47 -6.58 -4.57
N ALA A 75 20.65 -6.95 -3.30
CA ALA A 75 21.86 -7.60 -2.81
C ALA A 75 22.17 -8.91 -3.56
N LEU A 76 21.16 -9.74 -3.79
CA LEU A 76 21.29 -11.00 -4.53
C LEU A 76 21.78 -10.78 -5.97
N VAL A 77 21.21 -9.79 -6.67
CA VAL A 77 21.62 -9.47 -8.05
C VAL A 77 23.02 -8.83 -8.07
N SER A 78 23.35 -7.98 -7.09
CA SER A 78 24.69 -7.42 -6.91
C SER A 78 25.75 -8.51 -6.69
N GLU A 79 25.44 -9.51 -5.87
CA GLU A 79 26.32 -10.65 -5.62
C GLU A 79 26.54 -11.46 -6.91
N TYR A 80 25.46 -11.75 -7.65
CA TYR A 80 25.59 -12.39 -8.96
C TYR A 80 26.47 -11.59 -9.92
N ASN A 81 26.28 -10.26 -9.98
CA ASN A 81 27.06 -9.38 -10.86
C ASN A 81 28.56 -9.40 -10.54
N LYS A 82 28.93 -9.49 -9.25
CA LYS A 82 30.33 -9.58 -8.81
C LYS A 82 30.98 -10.91 -9.19
N ASN A 83 30.21 -11.99 -9.14
CA ASN A 83 30.69 -13.35 -9.38
C ASN A 83 30.61 -13.77 -10.87
N SER A 84 30.02 -12.93 -11.72
CA SER A 84 29.81 -13.24 -13.14
C SER A 84 30.71 -12.40 -14.03
N ALA A 85 31.30 -13.01 -15.06
CA ALA A 85 32.10 -12.29 -16.06
C ALA A 85 31.30 -11.20 -16.80
N LYS A 86 29.99 -11.38 -16.92
CA LYS A 86 29.06 -10.40 -17.49
C LYS A 86 27.92 -10.13 -16.50
N PRO A 87 27.71 -8.87 -16.07
CA PRO A 87 26.68 -8.55 -15.10
C PRO A 87 25.29 -8.71 -15.72
N ALA A 88 24.32 -9.24 -14.97
CA ALA A 88 22.92 -9.36 -15.40
C ALA A 88 22.33 -7.98 -15.74
N VAL A 89 22.56 -7.02 -14.84
CA VAL A 89 22.18 -5.61 -14.97
C VAL A 89 23.36 -4.72 -14.58
N THR A 90 23.50 -3.57 -15.21
CA THR A 90 24.54 -2.58 -14.87
C THR A 90 24.12 -1.72 -13.67
N GLU A 91 25.08 -1.16 -12.93
CA GLU A 91 24.84 -0.27 -11.77
C GLU A 91 23.91 0.92 -12.07
N ARG A 92 23.86 1.38 -13.33
CA ARG A 92 22.98 2.47 -13.77
C ARG A 92 21.52 2.04 -13.97
N ASN A 93 21.21 0.75 -13.84
CA ASN A 93 19.87 0.23 -14.06
C ASN A 93 18.91 0.69 -12.95
N ARG A 94 17.61 0.79 -13.27
CA ARG A 94 16.56 1.15 -12.31
C ARG A 94 16.49 0.24 -11.09
N LEU A 95 16.94 -1.03 -11.16
CA LEU A 95 16.98 -1.95 -10.02
C LEU A 95 17.61 -1.31 -8.78
N PHE A 96 18.76 -0.66 -8.96
CA PHE A 96 19.53 -0.06 -7.86
C PHE A 96 18.88 1.20 -7.28
N ARG A 97 17.86 1.74 -7.94
CA ARG A 97 17.02 2.83 -7.42
C ARG A 97 15.73 2.34 -6.77
N MET A 98 15.39 1.06 -6.90
CA MET A 98 14.13 0.53 -6.37
C MET A 98 14.05 0.54 -4.84
N GLU A 99 15.18 0.47 -4.13
CA GLU A 99 15.19 0.62 -2.67
C GLU A 99 14.74 2.02 -2.25
N VAL A 100 15.25 3.05 -2.93
CA VAL A 100 14.82 4.44 -2.72
C VAL A 100 13.34 4.59 -3.04
N MET A 101 12.88 4.06 -4.17
CA MET A 101 11.46 4.08 -4.53
C MET A 101 10.58 3.36 -3.50
N ALA A 102 11.06 2.25 -2.92
CA ALA A 102 10.35 1.51 -1.89
C ALA A 102 10.23 2.33 -0.59
N LEU A 103 11.29 3.05 -0.20
CA LEU A 103 11.26 3.96 0.94
C LEU A 103 10.26 5.09 0.72
N GLU A 104 10.30 5.75 -0.44
CA GLU A 104 9.35 6.81 -0.79
C GLU A 104 7.91 6.30 -0.80
N THR A 105 7.69 5.12 -1.36
CA THR A 105 6.37 4.49 -1.39
C THR A 105 5.89 4.16 0.01
N ARG A 106 6.76 3.60 0.86
CA ARG A 106 6.43 3.33 2.26
C ARG A 106 6.08 4.62 3.01
N SER A 107 6.87 5.68 2.85
CA SER A 107 6.58 6.98 3.45
C SER A 107 5.26 7.57 2.96
N ARG A 108 4.95 7.45 1.66
CA ARG A 108 3.65 7.88 1.11
C ARG A 108 2.51 7.08 1.72
N LEU A 109 2.62 5.76 1.76
CA LEU A 109 1.61 4.91 2.38
C LEU A 109 1.44 5.25 3.86
N GLU A 110 2.53 5.44 4.61
CA GLU A 110 2.49 5.86 6.01
C GLU A 110 1.84 7.24 6.20
N ALA A 111 2.07 8.19 5.29
CA ALA A 111 1.38 9.49 5.32
C ALA A 111 -0.11 9.35 5.00
N ASP A 112 -0.48 8.49 4.05
CA ASP A 112 -1.86 8.20 3.70
C ASP A 112 -2.60 7.50 4.86
N TYR A 113 -1.94 6.57 5.57
CA TYR A 113 -2.46 5.90 6.76
C TYR A 113 -2.44 6.79 8.02
N GLY A 114 -1.49 7.72 8.11
CA GLY A 114 -1.23 8.58 9.26
C GLY A 114 -2.01 9.88 9.27
N ASN A 115 -2.92 10.09 8.32
CA ASN A 115 -3.81 11.23 8.35
C ASN A 115 -4.80 11.02 9.51
N VAL A 116 -4.60 11.79 10.59
CA VAL A 116 -5.37 11.76 11.83
C VAL A 116 -6.86 11.67 11.51
N ASN A 117 -7.58 10.79 12.21
CA ASN A 117 -9.03 10.70 12.06
C ASN A 117 -9.62 12.10 12.17
N MET A 118 -10.20 12.58 11.08
CA MET A 118 -10.73 13.93 11.04
C MET A 118 -12.17 13.90 11.54
N GLU A 119 -12.41 14.59 12.65
CA GLU A 119 -13.75 14.74 13.21
C GLU A 119 -14.31 16.11 12.84
N ILE A 120 -15.37 16.13 12.04
CA ILE A 120 -16.05 17.34 11.59
C ILE A 120 -17.44 17.37 12.26
N PRO A 121 -17.67 18.26 13.23
CA PRO A 121 -18.97 18.40 13.87
C PRO A 121 -19.97 19.04 12.90
N PHE A 122 -21.23 18.58 12.95
CA PHE A 122 -22.34 19.16 12.20
C PHE A 122 -23.59 19.25 13.08
N ASN A 123 -24.64 19.92 12.59
CA ASN A 123 -25.88 20.02 13.33
C ASN A 123 -26.59 18.66 13.44
N GLY A 124 -26.43 18.00 14.59
CA GLY A 124 -27.01 16.68 14.88
C GLY A 124 -26.00 15.56 15.13
N GLY A 125 -24.70 15.81 14.96
CA GLY A 125 -23.68 14.78 15.13
C GLY A 125 -22.27 15.18 14.71
N THR A 126 -21.44 14.16 14.44
CA THR A 126 -20.05 14.31 13.98
C THR A 126 -19.79 13.36 12.81
N VAL A 127 -19.12 13.85 11.77
CA VAL A 127 -18.54 13.01 10.72
C VAL A 127 -17.11 12.69 11.10
N VAL A 128 -16.77 11.41 11.12
CA VAL A 128 -15.42 10.90 11.38
C VAL A 128 -14.88 10.30 10.10
N ILE A 129 -13.82 10.90 9.56
CA ILE A 129 -13.06 10.34 8.46
C ILE A 129 -11.99 9.44 9.06
N ASN A 130 -12.27 8.15 9.09
CA ASN A 130 -11.37 7.15 9.65
C ASN A 130 -10.44 6.62 8.54
N HIS A 131 -9.26 7.22 8.42
CA HIS A 131 -8.25 6.83 7.44
C HIS A 131 -7.63 5.46 7.77
N GLU A 132 -7.47 5.12 9.06
CA GLU A 132 -6.96 3.80 9.48
C GLU A 132 -7.84 2.65 9.00
N ALA A 133 -9.17 2.83 9.06
CA ALA A 133 -10.16 1.83 8.68
C ALA A 133 -10.65 1.97 7.22
N ASP A 134 -10.21 3.02 6.51
CA ASP A 134 -10.73 3.39 5.19
C ASP A 134 -12.27 3.56 5.20
N ARG A 135 -12.80 4.26 6.21
CA ARG A 135 -14.25 4.46 6.42
C ARG A 135 -14.60 5.92 6.67
N LEU A 136 -15.68 6.37 6.02
CA LEU A 136 -16.38 7.59 6.41
C LEU A 136 -17.54 7.21 7.33
N GLN A 137 -17.55 7.74 8.54
CA GLN A 137 -18.52 7.41 9.60
C GLN A 137 -19.31 8.66 9.99
N ILE A 138 -20.62 8.53 10.13
CA ILE A 138 -21.52 9.59 10.59
C ILE A 138 -22.12 9.14 11.92
N VAL A 139 -21.74 9.83 12.98
CA VAL A 139 -22.21 9.58 14.34
C VAL A 139 -23.26 10.64 14.67
N TYR A 140 -24.49 10.22 14.94
CA TYR A 140 -25.54 11.13 15.41
C TYR A 140 -25.61 11.13 16.93
N GLY A 141 -25.83 12.30 17.55
CA GLY A 141 -25.99 12.42 19.00
C GLY A 141 -27.30 11.84 19.54
N LYS A 142 -28.33 11.74 18.68
CA LYS A 142 -29.62 11.10 18.95
C LYS A 142 -29.97 10.16 17.80
N ILE A 143 -30.87 9.21 18.04
CA ILE A 143 -31.34 8.31 16.97
C ILE A 143 -32.01 9.17 15.88
N PRO A 144 -31.51 9.16 14.63
CA PRO A 144 -32.10 9.94 13.54
C PRO A 144 -33.49 9.42 13.17
N ASP A 145 -34.33 10.30 12.65
CA ASP A 145 -35.70 10.00 12.23
C ASP A 145 -35.75 9.00 11.06
N ASP A 146 -36.93 8.40 10.84
CA ASP A 146 -37.09 7.36 9.82
C ASP A 146 -36.76 7.83 8.40
N ASN A 147 -37.05 9.10 8.09
CA ASN A 147 -36.76 9.66 6.78
C ASN A 147 -35.25 9.82 6.59
N THR A 148 -34.54 10.39 7.57
CA THR A 148 -33.08 10.51 7.55
C THR A 148 -32.39 9.14 7.43
N ARG A 149 -32.90 8.09 8.10
CA ARG A 149 -32.36 6.73 7.95
C ARG A 149 -32.56 6.16 6.55
N LYS A 150 -33.67 6.46 5.88
CA LYS A 150 -33.91 6.06 4.48
C LYS A 150 -32.96 6.79 3.53
N THR A 151 -32.76 8.09 3.73
CA THR A 151 -31.80 8.89 2.97
C THR A 151 -30.38 8.35 3.14
N LEU A 152 -29.91 8.12 4.38
CA LEU A 152 -28.58 7.54 4.60
C LEU A 152 -28.38 6.21 3.85
N LYS A 153 -29.40 5.35 3.85
CA LYS A 153 -29.37 4.09 3.10
C LYS A 153 -29.34 4.29 1.58
N SER A 154 -30.07 5.27 1.03
CA SER A 154 -30.06 5.56 -0.41
C SER A 154 -28.70 6.07 -0.89
N TYR A 155 -27.99 6.86 -0.06
CA TYR A 155 -26.60 7.25 -0.29
C TYR A 155 -25.58 6.16 0.06
N GLY A 156 -26.03 4.95 0.40
CA GLY A 156 -25.18 3.76 0.59
C GLY A 156 -24.51 3.66 1.95
N PHE A 157 -24.88 4.48 2.93
CA PHE A 157 -24.41 4.34 4.31
C PHE A 157 -25.11 3.17 5.00
N ARG A 158 -24.33 2.35 5.71
CA ARG A 158 -24.84 1.20 6.47
C ARG A 158 -24.63 1.43 7.96
N TRP A 159 -25.64 1.10 8.76
CA TRP A 159 -25.53 1.15 10.22
C TRP A 159 -24.51 0.14 10.73
N SER A 160 -23.62 0.60 11.60
CA SER A 160 -22.64 -0.23 12.30
C SER A 160 -22.93 -0.22 13.80
N PRO A 161 -23.38 -1.34 14.38
CA PRO A 161 -23.65 -1.41 15.82
C PRO A 161 -22.38 -1.32 16.66
N ALA A 162 -21.24 -1.79 16.14
CA ALA A 162 -19.95 -1.77 16.84
C ALA A 162 -19.44 -0.35 17.07
N PHE A 163 -19.58 0.52 16.07
CA PHE A 163 -19.15 1.92 16.12
C PHE A 163 -20.29 2.90 16.42
N LYS A 164 -21.54 2.40 16.55
CA LYS A 164 -22.76 3.20 16.70
C LYS A 164 -22.85 4.34 15.67
N ALA A 165 -22.45 4.04 14.44
CA ALA A 165 -22.30 5.03 13.38
C ALA A 165 -22.85 4.49 12.06
N TRP A 166 -23.31 5.40 11.21
CA TRP A 166 -23.59 5.10 9.81
C TRP A 166 -22.29 5.20 9.02
N GLN A 167 -21.85 4.12 8.37
CA GLN A 167 -20.55 4.10 7.70
C GLN A 167 -20.59 3.55 6.28
N ARG A 168 -19.64 3.98 5.47
CA ARG A 168 -19.30 3.41 4.15
C ARG A 168 -17.80 3.54 3.89
N MET A 169 -17.32 2.89 2.82
CA MET A 169 -15.92 2.99 2.38
C MET A 169 -15.54 4.44 2.05
N LEU A 170 -14.39 4.88 2.54
CA LEU A 170 -13.88 6.22 2.29
C LEU A 170 -13.50 6.33 0.80
N THR A 171 -14.30 7.11 0.08
CA THR A 171 -14.15 7.35 -1.37
C THR A 171 -14.57 8.77 -1.64
N VAL A 172 -14.12 9.36 -2.76
CA VAL A 172 -14.54 10.72 -3.16
C VAL A 172 -16.07 10.85 -3.19
N LYS A 173 -16.78 9.82 -3.69
CA LYS A 173 -18.24 9.78 -3.70
C LYS A 173 -18.87 9.72 -2.31
N ALA A 174 -18.18 9.14 -1.32
CA ALA A 174 -18.65 9.10 0.06
C ALA A 174 -18.58 10.48 0.70
N VAL A 175 -17.50 11.22 0.42
CA VAL A 175 -17.31 12.60 0.91
C VAL A 175 -18.38 13.51 0.33
N LEU A 176 -18.55 13.53 -0.99
CA LEU A 176 -19.60 14.34 -1.65
C LEU A 176 -21.01 14.01 -1.13
N ALA A 177 -21.31 12.73 -0.92
CA ALA A 177 -22.59 12.31 -0.35
C ALA A 177 -22.81 12.81 1.08
N ALA A 178 -21.75 12.86 1.90
CA ALA A 178 -21.83 13.39 3.25
C ALA A 178 -22.00 14.91 3.25
N GLU A 179 -21.29 15.63 2.37
CA GLU A 179 -21.43 17.07 2.17
C GLU A 179 -22.86 17.45 1.76
N GLU A 180 -23.42 16.72 0.79
CA GLU A 180 -24.79 16.93 0.31
C GLU A 180 -25.85 16.63 1.38
N LEU A 181 -25.69 15.53 2.12
CA LEU A 181 -26.66 15.08 3.13
C LEU A 181 -26.65 15.97 4.38
N LEU A 182 -25.48 16.50 4.76
CA LEU A 182 -25.28 17.22 6.02
C LEU A 182 -25.09 18.73 5.83
N GLY A 183 -24.94 19.21 4.60
CA GLY A 183 -24.69 20.63 4.30
C GLY A 183 -23.34 21.13 4.84
N ILE A 184 -22.34 20.26 4.94
CA ILE A 184 -21.00 20.59 5.43
C ILE A 184 -19.99 20.61 4.29
N ASN A 185 -18.89 21.34 4.46
CA ASN A 185 -17.78 21.37 3.50
C ASN A 185 -16.59 20.60 4.10
N ILE A 186 -16.36 19.40 3.58
CA ILE A 186 -15.28 18.50 4.02
C ILE A 186 -14.01 18.78 3.18
N GLY A 187 -14.18 19.18 1.91
CA GLY A 187 -13.08 19.42 0.96
C GLY A 187 -12.21 20.66 1.17
N GLU A 188 -12.55 21.58 2.07
CA GLU A 188 -11.79 22.84 2.27
C GLU A 188 -10.77 22.81 3.43
N THR A 189 -10.77 21.76 4.27
CA THR A 189 -9.92 21.73 5.46
C THR A 189 -8.44 21.42 5.20
N GLU A 190 -8.05 21.02 3.99
CA GLU A 190 -6.64 20.81 3.62
C GLU A 190 -5.88 22.10 3.27
N LYS A 191 -6.55 23.26 3.11
CA LYS A 191 -5.88 24.49 2.64
C LYS A 191 -5.39 25.46 3.74
N GLN A 192 -5.53 25.15 5.02
CA GLN A 192 -5.18 26.10 6.10
C GLN A 192 -3.89 25.78 6.88
N THR A 193 -3.18 24.68 6.60
CA THR A 193 -1.94 24.33 7.35
C THR A 193 -0.63 24.67 6.61
N THR A 194 -0.66 25.35 5.46
CA THR A 194 0.55 25.89 4.81
C THR A 194 0.56 27.42 4.82
N THR A 195 0.63 28.00 6.02
CA THR A 195 1.17 29.35 6.21
C THR A 195 2.39 29.20 7.11
N ARG A 196 3.57 29.12 6.51
CA ARG A 196 4.85 29.22 7.23
C ARG A 196 5.38 30.64 7.03
N PRO A 197 5.84 31.32 8.09
CA PRO A 197 6.38 32.68 8.02
C PRO A 197 7.65 32.78 7.17
#